data_AF-A0A351VDY2-F1
#
_entry.id   AF-A0A351VDY2-F1
#
_cell.length_a   1.000
_cell.length_b   1.000
_cell.length_c   1.000
_cell.angle_alpha   90.00
_cell.angle_beta   90.00
_cell.angle_gamma   90.00
#
_symmetry.space_group_name_H-M   'P 1'
#
loop_
_entity.id
_entity.type
_entity.pdbx_description
1 polymer ?
#
loop_
_entity_poly.entity_id
_entity_poly.type
_entity_poly.pdbx_seq_one_letter_code
_entity_poly.pdbx_strand_id
1 'polypeptide(L)'
;MSKFEKKFGKYAIKNISLTLIMCYALGYAIELIAPNMFFYLTLNPYAIVHGQIWRLVTWIFIPPESSNLFFTLLMLYFYYSLGTTLERTWGTYRYNLYLFSGMFFTIVGSFLLMGYCYLFQAGAMAPYGNAYTFFTMTSLYFSTFYVNMSIFLAFAATFPEEPVYLMFIIQVKVKVLGIIYGILLLASFIQGNVYSRFAMAASLLNFAVFWLSSRNHIHMSPKQVKRQHEFKRDVRRNTGGTKHKCAICGRTEADDPDMEFRYCSKCQGNYEYCKEHLFTHQHVKY
;
A
#
# COMPACT_ATOMS: atom_id res chain seq x y z
N MET A 1 -13.59 3.77 -8.23
CA MET A 1 -12.60 3.11 -9.11
C MET A 1 -12.50 3.88 -10.41
N SER A 2 -11.29 4.32 -10.79
CA SER A 2 -11.07 5.05 -12.04
C SER A 2 -11.15 4.10 -13.25
N LYS A 3 -11.37 4.63 -14.47
CA LYS A 3 -11.37 3.80 -15.70
C LYS A 3 -10.03 3.07 -15.89
N PHE A 4 -8.92 3.69 -15.49
CA PHE A 4 -7.57 3.12 -15.54
C PHE A 4 -7.40 1.95 -14.57
N GLU A 5 -7.88 2.09 -13.34
CA GLU A 5 -7.84 1.03 -12.32
C GLU A 5 -8.58 -0.24 -12.78
N LYS A 6 -9.71 -0.09 -13.50
CA LYS A 6 -10.43 -1.23 -14.08
C LYS A 6 -9.67 -1.92 -15.22
N LYS A 7 -8.92 -1.17 -16.03
CA LYS A 7 -8.20 -1.70 -17.20
C LYS A 7 -6.86 -2.33 -16.83
N PHE A 8 -6.12 -1.69 -15.93
CA PHE A 8 -4.75 -2.07 -15.57
C PHE A 8 -4.62 -2.77 -14.21
N GLY A 9 -5.68 -2.80 -13.39
CA GLY A 9 -5.67 -3.46 -12.09
C GLY A 9 -5.30 -4.95 -12.15
N LYS A 10 -5.52 -5.62 -13.28
CA LYS A 10 -5.13 -7.03 -13.50
C LYS A 10 -3.60 -7.27 -13.55
N TYR A 11 -2.81 -6.22 -13.84
CA TYR A 11 -1.35 -6.30 -13.89
C TYR A 11 -0.68 -5.86 -12.58
N ALA A 12 -1.47 -5.44 -11.59
CA ALA A 12 -0.92 -5.00 -10.31
C ALA A 12 -0.35 -6.20 -9.53
N ILE A 13 0.89 -6.07 -9.07
CA ILE A 13 1.59 -7.11 -8.32
C ILE A 13 1.05 -7.09 -6.90
N LYS A 14 0.51 -8.23 -6.45
CA LYS A 14 0.06 -8.40 -5.06
C LYS A 14 1.25 -8.58 -4.13
N ASN A 15 1.19 -7.98 -2.95
CA ASN A 15 2.26 -8.04 -1.95
C ASN A 15 3.59 -7.49 -2.48
N ILE A 16 3.55 -6.38 -3.21
CA ILE A 16 4.75 -5.80 -3.84
C ILE A 16 5.82 -5.42 -2.82
N SER A 17 5.45 -5.06 -1.58
CA SER A 17 6.40 -4.82 -0.49
C SER A 17 7.21 -6.08 -0.14
N LEU A 18 6.59 -7.27 -0.20
CA LEU A 18 7.31 -8.54 0.00
C LEU A 18 8.31 -8.76 -1.13
N THR A 19 7.88 -8.53 -2.38
CA THR A 19 8.75 -8.65 -3.55
C THR A 19 9.97 -7.75 -3.42
N LEU A 20 9.81 -6.51 -2.98
CA LEU A 20 10.92 -5.58 -2.74
C LEU A 20 11.86 -6.08 -1.65
N ILE A 21 11.33 -6.63 -0.56
CA ILE A 21 12.16 -7.16 0.53
C ILE A 21 12.95 -8.41 0.09
N MET A 22 12.34 -9.26 -0.74
CA MET A 22 13.06 -10.38 -1.35
C MET A 22 14.19 -9.89 -2.27
N CYS A 23 13.98 -8.79 -3.02
CA CYS A 23 15.04 -8.14 -3.78
C CYS A 23 16.16 -7.61 -2.88
N TYR A 24 15.85 -7.00 -1.74
CA TYR A 24 16.85 -6.54 -0.78
C TYR A 24 17.64 -7.70 -0.15
N ALA A 25 16.98 -8.82 0.17
CA ALA A 25 17.64 -10.01 0.67
C ALA A 25 18.66 -10.57 -0.35
N LEU A 26 18.28 -10.60 -1.64
CA LEU A 26 19.20 -10.93 -2.73
C LEU A 26 20.33 -9.92 -2.85
N GLY A 27 20.03 -8.62 -2.70
CA GLY A 27 21.02 -7.54 -2.68
C GLY A 27 22.10 -7.73 -1.63
N TYR A 28 21.70 -7.98 -0.37
CA TYR A 28 22.64 -8.27 0.71
C TYR A 28 23.47 -9.52 0.42
N ALA A 29 22.88 -10.57 -0.16
CA ALA A 29 23.63 -11.77 -0.54
C ALA A 29 24.69 -11.47 -1.62
N ILE A 30 24.35 -10.65 -2.63
CA ILE A 30 25.28 -10.23 -3.68
C ILE A 30 26.41 -9.38 -3.09
N GLU A 31 26.10 -8.48 -2.17
CA GLU A 31 27.09 -7.64 -1.49
C GLU A 31 28.14 -8.48 -0.73
N LEU A 32 27.71 -9.58 -0.09
CA LEU A 32 28.60 -10.49 0.64
C LEU A 32 29.43 -11.40 -0.27
N ILE A 33 28.86 -11.90 -1.37
CA ILE A 33 29.50 -12.89 -2.24
C ILE A 33 30.36 -12.23 -3.32
N ALA A 34 29.89 -11.11 -3.88
CA ALA A 34 30.46 -10.44 -5.03
C ALA A 34 30.39 -8.91 -4.87
N PRO A 35 31.21 -8.31 -3.97
CA PRO A 35 31.17 -6.88 -3.68
C PRO A 35 31.44 -6.01 -4.92
N ASN A 36 32.25 -6.50 -5.87
CA ASN A 36 32.50 -5.80 -7.13
C ASN A 36 31.25 -5.75 -8.04
N MET A 37 30.37 -6.74 -7.96
CA MET A 37 29.12 -6.78 -8.74
C MET A 37 28.13 -5.71 -8.25
N PHE A 38 28.19 -5.33 -6.98
CA PHE A 38 27.29 -4.33 -6.38
C PHE A 38 27.29 -3.00 -7.15
N PHE A 39 28.47 -2.50 -7.55
CA PHE A 39 28.60 -1.27 -8.33
C PHE A 39 28.05 -1.37 -9.75
N TYR A 40 27.82 -2.58 -10.27
CA TYR A 40 27.14 -2.79 -11.56
C TYR A 40 25.62 -2.73 -11.45
N LEU A 41 25.09 -2.80 -10.24
CA LEU A 41 23.65 -2.75 -9.97
C LEU A 41 23.15 -1.32 -9.72
N THR A 42 24.04 -0.39 -9.35
CA THR A 42 23.67 1.00 -9.01
C THR A 42 23.04 1.76 -10.18
N LEU A 43 22.17 2.71 -9.84
CA LEU A 43 21.53 3.60 -10.80
C LEU A 43 22.55 4.67 -11.25
N ASN A 44 23.38 4.31 -12.23
CA ASN A 44 24.39 5.19 -12.81
C ASN A 44 23.92 5.69 -14.20
N PRO A 45 23.44 6.95 -14.32
CA PRO A 45 22.95 7.53 -15.57
C PRO A 45 23.99 7.53 -16.68
N TYR A 46 25.26 7.81 -16.35
CA TYR A 46 26.34 7.83 -17.32
C TYR A 46 26.53 6.44 -17.93
N ALA A 47 26.62 5.40 -17.11
CA ALA A 47 26.76 4.02 -17.59
C ALA A 47 25.54 3.56 -18.41
N ILE A 48 24.33 4.01 -18.05
CA ILE A 48 23.10 3.69 -18.79
C ILE A 48 23.17 4.24 -20.22
N VAL A 49 23.57 5.50 -20.40
CA VAL A 49 23.73 6.12 -21.73
C VAL A 49 24.81 5.42 -22.56
N HIS A 50 25.79 4.79 -21.91
CA HIS A 50 26.84 4.00 -22.55
C HIS A 50 26.51 2.50 -22.68
N GLY A 51 25.23 2.11 -22.56
CA GLY A 51 24.73 0.77 -22.90
C GLY A 51 24.40 -0.14 -21.71
N GLN A 52 24.64 0.29 -20.46
CA GLN A 52 24.32 -0.50 -19.26
C GLN A 52 22.85 -0.34 -18.83
N ILE A 53 21.91 -0.68 -19.72
CA ILE A 53 20.47 -0.42 -19.54
C ILE A 53 19.82 -1.17 -18.37
N TRP A 54 20.41 -2.30 -17.94
CA TRP A 54 19.89 -3.07 -16.81
C TRP A 54 19.87 -2.27 -15.50
N ARG A 55 20.74 -1.25 -15.38
CA ARG A 55 20.81 -0.33 -14.23
C ARG A 55 19.54 0.46 -13.96
N LEU A 56 18.61 0.54 -14.92
CA LEU A 56 17.29 1.12 -14.72
C LEU A 56 16.40 0.29 -13.78
N VAL A 57 16.72 -1.00 -13.61
CA VAL A 57 15.95 -1.95 -12.80
C VAL A 57 16.81 -2.51 -11.65
N THR A 58 18.08 -2.82 -11.89
CA THR A 58 18.92 -3.53 -10.91
C THR A 58 19.17 -2.75 -9.63
N TRP A 59 19.05 -1.43 -9.65
CA TRP A 59 19.23 -0.60 -8.45
C TRP A 59 18.17 -0.86 -7.37
N ILE A 60 17.04 -1.48 -7.74
CA ILE A 60 16.00 -1.92 -6.79
C ILE A 60 16.52 -3.00 -5.85
N PHE A 61 17.51 -3.80 -6.29
CA PHE A 61 18.13 -4.81 -5.45
C PHE A 61 19.10 -4.21 -4.44
N ILE A 62 19.48 -2.93 -4.56
CA ILE A 62 20.38 -2.31 -3.59
C ILE A 62 19.63 -2.17 -2.27
N PRO A 63 20.09 -2.88 -1.22
CA PRO A 63 19.44 -2.86 0.05
C PRO A 63 19.74 -1.54 0.79
N PRO A 64 18.90 -1.13 1.74
CA PRO A 64 19.17 0.03 2.58
C PRO A 64 20.39 -0.22 3.48
N GLU A 65 21.22 0.80 3.70
CA GLU A 65 22.40 0.69 4.57
C GLU A 65 21.99 0.51 6.03
N SER A 66 22.69 -0.38 6.73
CA SER A 66 22.47 -0.70 8.14
C SER A 66 23.78 -1.16 8.77
N SER A 67 24.04 -0.71 10.00
CA SER A 67 25.26 -1.08 10.73
C SER A 67 25.22 -2.50 11.30
N ASN A 68 24.03 -3.09 11.49
CA ASN A 68 23.89 -4.39 12.15
C ASN A 68 22.71 -5.20 11.59
N LEU A 69 22.92 -6.51 11.47
CA LEU A 69 21.94 -7.46 10.93
C LEU A 69 20.59 -7.43 11.69
N PHE A 70 20.61 -7.26 13.02
CA PHE A 70 19.38 -7.13 13.81
C PHE A 70 18.52 -5.94 13.37
N PHE A 71 19.12 -4.75 13.24
CA PHE A 71 18.40 -3.55 12.82
C PHE A 71 17.96 -3.63 11.36
N THR A 72 18.74 -4.30 10.51
CA THR A 72 18.33 -4.62 9.13
C THR A 72 17.04 -5.42 9.12
N LEU A 73 17.00 -6.55 9.83
CA LEU A 73 15.81 -7.43 9.86
C LEU A 73 14.60 -6.73 10.45
N LEU A 74 14.80 -5.97 11.54
CA LEU A 74 13.75 -5.17 12.16
C LEU A 74 13.17 -4.14 11.17
N MET A 75 14.05 -3.44 10.45
CA MET A 75 13.67 -2.41 9.49
C MET A 75 12.95 -2.99 8.26
N LEU A 76 13.43 -4.11 7.73
CA LEU A 76 12.75 -4.85 6.66
C LEU A 76 11.36 -5.32 7.09
N TYR A 77 11.23 -5.83 8.32
CA TYR A 77 9.94 -6.18 8.91
C TYR A 77 9.00 -4.97 9.00
N PHE A 78 9.49 -3.83 9.49
CA PHE A 78 8.69 -2.61 9.53
C PHE A 78 8.23 -2.18 8.14
N TYR A 79 9.12 -2.17 7.14
CA TYR A 79 8.74 -1.81 5.77
C TYR A 79 7.73 -2.76 5.16
N TYR A 80 7.85 -4.06 5.43
CA TYR A 80 6.84 -5.04 5.04
C TYR A 80 5.47 -4.73 5.68
N SER A 81 5.46 -4.50 6.99
CA SER A 81 4.24 -4.26 7.76
C SER A 81 3.52 -2.98 7.34
N LEU A 82 4.27 -1.88 7.19
CA LEU A 82 3.73 -0.60 6.72
C LEU A 82 3.23 -0.73 5.27
N GLY A 83 4.02 -1.35 4.40
CA GLY A 83 3.69 -1.52 2.99
C GLY A 83 2.45 -2.37 2.75
N THR A 84 2.33 -3.51 3.44
CA THR A 84 1.14 -4.37 3.35
C THR A 84 -0.12 -3.70 3.90
N THR A 85 0.00 -2.92 4.97
CA THR A 85 -1.12 -2.14 5.52
C THR A 85 -1.58 -1.07 4.53
N LEU A 86 -0.63 -0.36 3.89
CA LEU A 86 -0.94 0.59 2.81
C LEU A 86 -1.56 -0.10 1.59
N GLU A 87 -1.03 -1.24 1.16
CA GLU A 87 -1.57 -1.99 0.02
C GLU A 87 -3.03 -2.42 0.24
N ARG A 88 -3.35 -2.90 1.45
CA ARG A 88 -4.71 -3.32 1.82
C ARG A 88 -5.69 -2.15 1.86
N THR A 89 -5.25 -0.98 2.28
CA THR A 89 -6.12 0.19 2.46
C THR A 89 -6.27 1.04 1.21
N TRP A 90 -5.19 1.24 0.46
CA TRP A 90 -5.22 2.00 -0.79
C TRP A 90 -5.66 1.12 -1.98
N GLY A 91 -5.50 -0.19 -1.86
CA GLY A 91 -5.71 -1.15 -2.93
C GLY A 91 -4.44 -1.40 -3.76
N THR A 92 -4.27 -2.64 -4.20
CA THR A 92 -3.07 -3.15 -4.88
C THR A 92 -2.62 -2.27 -6.06
N TYR A 93 -3.55 -1.85 -6.92
CA TYR A 93 -3.22 -0.99 -8.07
C TYR A 93 -2.63 0.36 -7.67
N ARG A 94 -3.22 1.05 -6.69
CA ARG A 94 -2.78 2.40 -6.29
C ARG A 94 -1.43 2.35 -5.59
N TYR A 95 -1.21 1.33 -4.77
CA TYR A 95 0.06 1.14 -4.09
C TYR A 95 1.18 0.76 -5.07
N ASN A 96 0.89 -0.07 -6.09
CA ASN A 96 1.82 -0.33 -7.20
C ASN A 96 2.17 0.98 -7.92
N LEU A 97 1.15 1.76 -8.31
CA LEU A 97 1.35 3.03 -8.99
C LEU A 97 2.23 3.97 -8.16
N TYR A 98 1.98 4.07 -6.85
CA TYR A 98 2.79 4.86 -5.93
C TYR A 98 4.27 4.45 -5.92
N LEU A 99 4.56 3.15 -5.80
CA LEU A 99 5.94 2.67 -5.78
C LEU A 99 6.64 2.86 -7.13
N PHE A 100 5.97 2.51 -8.23
CA PHE A 100 6.54 2.65 -9.57
C PHE A 100 6.73 4.11 -9.98
N SER A 101 5.82 5.02 -9.61
CA SER A 101 6.03 6.45 -9.85
C SER A 101 7.20 6.97 -9.02
N GLY A 102 7.37 6.50 -7.79
CA GLY A 102 8.56 6.80 -6.98
C GLY A 102 9.85 6.39 -7.67
N MET A 103 9.95 5.13 -8.08
CA MET A 103 11.10 4.61 -8.82
C MET A 103 11.36 5.39 -10.11
N PHE A 104 10.30 5.70 -10.85
CA PHE A 104 10.40 6.49 -12.08
C PHE A 104 10.95 7.91 -11.81
N PHE A 105 10.44 8.60 -10.78
CA PHE A 105 10.96 9.92 -10.43
C PHE A 105 12.40 9.86 -9.94
N THR A 106 12.81 8.82 -9.19
CA THR A 106 14.23 8.60 -8.82
C THR A 106 15.11 8.44 -10.05
N ILE A 107 14.67 7.65 -11.04
CA ILE A 107 15.36 7.50 -12.33
C ILE A 107 15.50 8.85 -13.02
N VAL A 108 14.40 9.57 -13.24
CA VAL A 108 14.42 10.90 -13.86
C VAL A 108 15.33 11.87 -13.09
N GLY A 109 15.25 11.86 -11.76
CA GLY A 109 16.09 12.68 -10.88
C GLY A 109 17.59 12.41 -11.06
N SER A 110 17.99 11.16 -11.27
CA SER A 110 19.38 10.80 -11.53
C SER A 110 19.90 11.36 -12.86
N PHE A 111 19.08 11.32 -13.93
CA PHE A 111 19.42 11.93 -15.22
C PHE A 111 19.43 13.45 -15.16
N LEU A 112 18.50 14.06 -14.43
CA LEU A 112 18.48 15.51 -14.20
C LEU A 112 19.72 15.98 -13.44
N LEU A 113 20.16 15.22 -12.43
CA LEU A 113 21.40 15.51 -11.74
C LEU A 113 22.61 15.40 -12.68
N MET A 114 22.65 14.38 -13.55
CA MET A 114 23.70 14.26 -14.56
C MET A 114 23.76 15.49 -15.46
N GLY A 115 22.62 15.93 -15.99
CA GLY A 115 22.53 17.17 -16.78
C GLY A 115 22.98 18.40 -16.01
N TYR A 116 22.54 18.54 -14.76
CA TYR A 116 22.95 19.64 -13.88
C TYR A 116 24.47 19.65 -13.64
N CYS A 117 25.08 18.49 -13.39
CA CYS A 117 26.52 18.39 -13.16
C CYS A 117 27.33 18.80 -14.40
N TYR A 118 26.90 18.40 -15.59
CA TYR A 118 27.54 18.81 -16.84
C TYR A 118 27.43 20.32 -17.11
N LEU A 119 26.32 20.95 -16.75
CA LEU A 119 26.08 22.37 -17.01
C LEU A 119 26.72 23.29 -15.96
N PHE A 120 26.72 22.88 -14.69
CA PHE A 120 27.02 23.78 -13.56
C PHE A 120 28.13 23.29 -12.63
N GLN A 121 28.58 22.04 -12.74
CA GLN A 121 29.57 21.46 -11.84
C GLN A 121 30.78 20.83 -12.55
N ALA A 122 31.17 21.35 -13.71
CA ALA A 122 32.37 20.90 -14.43
C ALA A 122 33.62 20.90 -13.53
N GLY A 123 33.81 21.92 -12.70
CA GLY A 123 34.92 22.00 -11.75
C GLY A 123 34.89 20.95 -10.64
N ALA A 124 33.69 20.48 -10.23
CA ALA A 124 33.57 19.43 -9.21
C ALA A 124 33.82 18.01 -9.77
N MET A 125 33.68 17.83 -11.09
CA MET A 125 33.98 16.58 -11.78
C MET A 125 35.48 16.39 -12.04
N ALA A 126 36.22 17.50 -12.21
CA ALA A 126 37.65 17.47 -12.56
C ALA A 126 38.55 16.61 -11.64
N PRO A 127 38.39 16.62 -10.29
CA PRO A 127 39.23 15.81 -9.39
C PRO A 127 39.06 14.30 -9.56
N TYR A 128 37.95 13.84 -10.15
CA TYR A 128 37.64 12.42 -10.31
C TYR A 128 38.30 11.81 -11.56
N GLY A 129 38.95 12.64 -12.38
CA GLY A 129 39.68 12.24 -13.59
C GLY A 129 38.80 11.93 -14.80
N ASN A 130 37.66 11.27 -14.60
CA ASN A 130 36.70 11.01 -15.68
C ASN A 130 35.23 11.08 -15.19
N ALA A 131 34.31 11.24 -16.14
CA ALA A 131 32.88 11.31 -15.83
C ALA A 131 32.34 9.98 -15.28
N TYR A 132 32.87 8.84 -15.74
CA TYR A 132 32.43 7.52 -15.29
C TYR A 132 32.64 7.32 -13.78
N THR A 133 33.82 7.65 -13.26
CA THR A 133 34.16 7.52 -11.84
C THR A 133 33.32 8.50 -11.01
N PHE A 134 33.17 9.74 -11.46
CA PHE A 134 32.30 10.73 -10.81
C PHE A 134 30.87 10.21 -10.67
N PHE A 135 30.23 9.82 -11.78
CA PHE A 135 28.84 9.35 -11.75
C PHE A 135 28.66 7.99 -11.08
N THR A 136 29.71 7.19 -10.97
CA THR A 136 29.70 5.98 -10.14
C THR A 136 29.58 6.34 -8.66
N MET A 137 30.34 7.32 -8.18
CA MET A 137 30.22 7.79 -6.78
C MET A 137 28.89 8.49 -6.53
N THR A 138 28.44 9.31 -7.47
CA THR A 138 27.15 10.01 -7.36
C THR A 138 25.97 9.03 -7.40
N SER A 139 26.08 7.88 -8.08
CA SER A 139 25.01 6.88 -8.16
C SER A 139 24.60 6.32 -6.80
N LEU A 140 25.50 6.33 -5.81
CA LEU A 140 25.23 5.83 -4.46
C LEU A 140 24.18 6.67 -3.71
N TYR A 141 23.99 7.94 -4.09
CA TYR A 141 22.93 8.78 -3.53
C TYR A 141 21.54 8.35 -4.00
N PHE A 142 21.43 7.63 -5.13
CA PHE A 142 20.16 7.15 -5.66
C PHE A 142 19.96 5.68 -5.29
N SER A 143 19.31 5.48 -4.16
CA SER A 143 18.96 4.15 -3.67
C SER A 143 17.48 4.06 -3.33
N THR A 144 17.04 2.84 -3.00
CA THR A 144 15.69 2.58 -2.53
C THR A 144 15.40 3.19 -1.16
N PHE A 145 16.41 3.73 -0.47
CA PHE A 145 16.28 4.40 0.83
C PHE A 145 15.19 5.47 0.81
N TYR A 146 15.27 6.46 -0.09
CA TYR A 146 14.29 7.54 -0.13
C TYR A 146 12.91 7.07 -0.60
N VAL A 147 12.83 6.00 -1.40
CA VAL A 147 11.56 5.35 -1.75
C VAL A 147 10.93 4.75 -0.49
N ASN A 148 11.68 4.02 0.32
CA ASN A 148 11.18 3.45 1.57
C ASN A 148 10.76 4.53 2.57
N MET A 149 11.51 5.64 2.63
CA MET A 149 11.15 6.78 3.46
C MET A 149 9.87 7.47 3.00
N SER A 150 9.60 7.49 1.68
CA SER A 150 8.32 7.93 1.17
C SER A 150 7.16 7.02 1.62
N ILE A 151 7.38 5.70 1.76
CA ILE A 151 6.36 4.77 2.28
C ILE A 151 6.02 5.11 3.73
N PHE A 152 7.02 5.42 4.56
CA PHE A 152 6.79 5.82 5.94
C PHE A 152 5.97 7.12 6.04
N LEU A 153 6.30 8.14 5.23
CA LEU A 153 5.51 9.37 5.16
C LEU A 153 4.07 9.11 4.67
N ALA A 154 3.90 8.26 3.66
CA ALA A 154 2.59 7.83 3.17
C ALA A 154 1.76 7.13 4.26
N PHE A 155 2.40 6.26 5.05
CA PHE A 155 1.77 5.61 6.18
C PHE A 155 1.37 6.63 7.24
N ALA A 156 2.26 7.55 7.61
CA ALA A 156 2.00 8.55 8.64
C ALA A 156 0.89 9.52 8.26
N ALA A 157 0.77 9.85 6.98
CA ALA A 157 -0.30 10.70 6.47
C ALA A 157 -1.65 9.97 6.36
N THR A 158 -1.63 8.64 6.18
CA THR A 158 -2.85 7.80 6.09
C THR A 158 -3.38 7.42 7.48
N PHE A 159 -2.49 7.10 8.42
CA PHE A 159 -2.81 6.56 9.73
C PHE A 159 -2.23 7.41 10.88
N PRO A 160 -2.60 8.70 11.00
CA PRO A 160 -1.97 9.59 11.97
C PRO A 160 -2.24 9.23 13.44
N GLU A 161 -3.38 8.60 13.73
CA GLU A 161 -3.80 8.27 15.10
C GLU A 161 -3.43 6.84 15.54
N GLU A 162 -2.89 6.01 14.63
CA GLU A 162 -2.46 4.66 15.00
C GLU A 162 -1.29 4.72 16.00
N PRO A 163 -1.32 3.93 17.10
CA PRO A 163 -0.21 3.86 18.04
C PRO A 163 0.85 2.87 17.56
N VAL A 164 2.11 3.30 17.53
CA VAL A 164 3.28 2.43 17.36
C VAL A 164 3.96 2.26 18.70
N TYR A 165 4.21 1.00 19.08
CA TYR A 165 4.88 0.66 20.32
C TYR A 165 6.39 0.61 20.11
N LEU A 166 7.10 1.63 20.58
CA LEU A 166 8.55 1.63 20.65
C LEU A 166 9.01 0.65 21.73
N MET A 167 9.77 -0.36 21.33
CA MET A 167 10.29 -1.42 22.21
C MET A 167 9.23 -2.06 23.10
N PHE A 168 7.97 -2.12 22.66
CA PHE A 168 6.82 -2.61 23.44
C PHE A 168 6.49 -1.83 24.73
N ILE A 169 7.16 -0.70 24.98
CA ILE A 169 7.00 0.10 26.21
C ILE A 169 6.26 1.40 25.91
N ILE A 170 6.74 2.18 24.94
CA ILE A 170 6.25 3.55 24.71
C ILE A 170 5.29 3.55 23.52
N GLN A 171 4.02 3.87 23.76
CA GLN A 171 3.03 4.11 22.72
C GLN A 171 3.19 5.51 22.16
N VAL A 172 3.65 5.64 20.92
CA VAL A 172 3.76 6.92 20.23
C VAL A 172 2.82 6.93 19.04
N LYS A 173 2.02 7.99 18.92
CA LYS A 173 1.16 8.18 17.74
C LYS A 173 2.00 8.40 16.50
N VAL A 174 1.62 7.75 15.40
CA VAL A 174 2.34 7.83 14.14
C VAL A 174 2.45 9.27 13.63
N LYS A 175 1.47 10.15 13.86
CA LYS A 175 1.58 11.57 13.48
C LYS A 175 2.79 12.29 14.09
N VAL A 176 3.13 11.96 15.34
CA VAL A 176 4.29 12.56 16.03
C VAL A 176 5.57 12.08 15.36
N LEU A 177 5.67 10.76 15.12
CA LEU A 177 6.79 10.18 14.40
C LEU A 177 6.91 10.75 12.99
N GLY A 178 5.80 10.91 12.26
CA GLY A 178 5.76 11.51 10.93
C GLY A 178 6.23 12.96 10.91
N ILE A 179 5.86 13.78 11.91
CA ILE A 179 6.32 15.17 12.03
C ILE A 179 7.82 15.20 12.33
N ILE A 180 8.29 14.45 13.33
CA ILE A 180 9.72 14.36 13.67
C ILE A 180 10.51 13.93 12.43
N TYR A 181 10.04 12.90 11.75
CA TYR A 181 10.66 12.36 10.56
C TYR A 181 10.69 13.36 9.41
N GLY A 182 9.59 14.10 9.19
CA GLY A 182 9.52 15.18 8.21
C GLY A 182 10.49 16.33 8.52
N ILE A 183 10.63 16.71 9.79
CA ILE A 183 11.61 17.74 10.23
C ILE A 183 13.04 17.25 9.96
N LEU A 184 13.36 16.00 10.31
CA LEU A 184 14.67 15.42 10.05
C LEU A 184 14.99 15.41 8.55
N LEU A 185 14.03 15.03 7.70
CA LEU A 185 14.20 15.10 6.25
C LEU A 185 14.44 16.52 5.75
N LEU A 186 13.71 17.51 6.27
CA LEU A 186 13.91 18.92 5.90
C LEU A 186 15.29 19.42 6.34
N ALA A 187 15.73 19.09 7.55
CA ALA A 187 17.05 19.43 8.03
C ALA A 187 18.15 18.79 7.16
N SER A 188 18.01 17.50 6.83
CA SER A 188 18.92 16.79 5.92
C SER A 188 18.91 17.37 4.50
N PHE A 189 17.78 17.88 4.03
CA PHE A 189 17.71 18.56 2.73
C PHE A 189 18.47 19.88 2.74
N ILE A 190 18.32 20.68 3.80
CA ILE A 190 19.00 21.98 3.93
C ILE A 190 20.51 21.79 4.11
N GLN A 191 20.93 20.87 4.97
CA GLN A 191 22.35 20.62 5.26
C GLN A 191 23.03 19.74 4.21
N GLY A 192 22.26 18.98 3.43
CA GLY A 192 22.76 18.05 2.43
C GLY A 192 23.48 18.72 1.26
N ASN A 193 24.34 17.94 0.60
CA ASN A 193 24.98 18.37 -0.64
C ASN A 193 23.99 18.38 -1.81
N VAL A 194 24.42 18.92 -2.96
CA VAL A 194 23.54 19.02 -4.13
C VAL A 194 23.04 17.63 -4.58
N TYR A 195 23.89 16.61 -4.52
CA TYR A 195 23.56 15.25 -4.94
C TYR A 195 22.44 14.63 -4.10
N SER A 196 22.55 14.73 -2.77
CA SER A 196 21.52 14.21 -1.86
C SER A 196 20.21 15.00 -1.99
N ARG A 197 20.28 16.32 -2.21
CA ARG A 197 19.08 17.14 -2.48
C ARG A 197 18.34 16.68 -3.73
N PHE A 198 19.04 16.38 -4.83
CA PHE A 198 18.41 15.83 -6.04
C PHE A 198 17.75 14.46 -5.77
N ALA A 199 18.46 13.55 -5.10
CA ALA A 199 17.92 12.23 -4.78
C ALA A 199 16.68 12.30 -3.85
N MET A 200 16.74 13.16 -2.83
CA MET A 200 15.63 13.44 -1.91
C MET A 200 14.44 14.07 -2.64
N ALA A 201 14.68 15.14 -3.41
CA ALA A 201 13.63 15.84 -4.14
C ALA A 201 12.93 14.90 -5.13
N ALA A 202 13.69 14.13 -5.90
CA ALA A 202 13.15 13.17 -6.86
C ALA A 202 12.23 12.14 -6.20
N SER A 203 12.66 11.57 -5.09
CA SER A 203 11.94 10.48 -4.42
C SER A 203 10.77 10.99 -3.56
N LEU A 204 10.89 12.15 -2.92
CA LEU A 204 9.83 12.76 -2.11
C LEU A 204 8.78 13.51 -2.94
N LEU A 205 9.12 13.95 -4.16
CA LEU A 205 8.15 14.49 -5.11
C LEU A 205 7.03 13.48 -5.36
N ASN A 206 7.33 12.18 -5.36
CA ASN A 206 6.33 11.13 -5.44
C ASN A 206 5.26 11.23 -4.34
N PHE A 207 5.71 11.35 -3.09
CA PHE A 207 4.81 11.51 -1.94
C PHE A 207 3.98 12.78 -2.07
N ALA A 208 4.59 13.92 -2.44
CA ALA A 208 3.89 15.18 -2.62
C ALA A 208 2.82 15.11 -3.73
N VAL A 209 3.17 14.57 -4.90
CA VAL A 209 2.25 14.41 -6.04
C VAL A 209 1.10 13.48 -5.67
N PHE A 210 1.39 12.34 -5.05
CA PHE A 210 0.37 11.37 -4.68
C PHE A 210 -0.54 11.90 -3.58
N TRP A 211 0.00 12.58 -2.58
CA TRP A 211 -0.80 13.21 -1.51
C TRP A 211 -1.75 14.28 -2.07
N LEU A 212 -1.26 15.18 -2.93
CA LEU A 212 -2.06 16.22 -3.58
C LEU A 212 -3.14 15.62 -4.49
N SER A 213 -2.81 14.58 -5.26
CA SER A 213 -3.75 13.89 -6.14
C SER A 213 -4.81 13.08 -5.36
N SER A 214 -4.40 12.45 -4.26
CA SER A 214 -5.25 11.56 -3.45
C SER A 214 -6.19 12.32 -2.52
N ARG A 215 -5.85 13.56 -2.11
CA ARG A 215 -6.72 14.41 -1.27
C ARG A 215 -8.15 14.56 -1.81
N ASN A 216 -8.32 14.50 -3.14
CA ASN A 216 -9.64 14.58 -3.79
C ASN A 216 -10.40 13.24 -3.89
N HIS A 217 -9.80 12.10 -3.51
CA HIS A 217 -10.37 10.76 -3.73
C HIS A 217 -10.50 9.88 -2.47
N ILE A 218 -10.11 10.38 -1.29
CA ILE A 218 -10.26 9.68 0.00
C ILE A 218 -11.66 9.89 0.60
N HIS A 219 -12.44 10.86 0.14
CA HIS A 219 -13.85 10.93 0.50
C HIS A 219 -14.62 9.82 -0.23
N MET A 220 -15.16 8.88 0.55
CA MET A 220 -16.14 7.91 0.05
C MET A 220 -17.14 8.64 -0.84
N SER A 221 -17.28 8.18 -2.08
CA SER A 221 -18.17 8.84 -3.04
C SER A 221 -19.58 8.94 -2.41
N PRO A 222 -20.26 10.10 -2.47
CA PRO A 222 -21.62 10.23 -1.94
C PRO A 222 -22.57 9.16 -2.48
N LYS A 223 -22.32 8.67 -3.70
CA LYS A 223 -23.05 7.57 -4.33
C LYS A 223 -22.83 6.22 -3.64
N GLN A 224 -21.62 5.96 -3.14
CA GLN A 224 -21.29 4.73 -2.40
C GLN A 224 -21.88 4.74 -1.00
N VAL A 225 -21.85 5.89 -0.31
CA VAL A 225 -22.50 6.07 1.00
C VAL A 225 -24.02 5.92 0.87
N LYS A 226 -24.62 6.57 -0.14
CA LYS A 226 -26.05 6.41 -0.44
C LYS A 226 -26.42 4.95 -0.71
N ARG A 227 -25.65 4.24 -1.53
CA ARG A 227 -25.89 2.81 -1.84
C ARG A 227 -25.74 1.92 -0.59
N GLN A 228 -24.80 2.23 0.30
CA GLN A 228 -24.62 1.48 1.55
C GLN A 228 -25.76 1.76 2.54
N HIS A 229 -26.25 3.01 2.60
CA HIS A 229 -27.40 3.38 3.39
C HIS A 229 -28.70 2.76 2.84
N GLU A 230 -28.88 2.76 1.52
CA GLU A 230 -29.97 2.06 0.83
C GLU A 230 -29.94 0.57 1.12
N PHE A 231 -28.78 -0.09 0.98
CA PHE A 231 -28.64 -1.51 1.31
C PHE A 231 -28.93 -1.79 2.80
N LYS A 232 -28.41 -0.98 3.74
CA LYS A 232 -28.74 -1.13 5.16
C LYS A 232 -30.23 -0.90 5.44
N ARG A 233 -30.86 0.03 4.73
CA ARG A 233 -32.31 0.31 4.83
C ARG A 233 -33.13 -0.85 4.27
N ASP A 234 -32.73 -1.41 3.13
CA ASP A 234 -33.43 -2.52 2.48
C ASP A 234 -33.31 -3.81 3.29
N VAL A 235 -32.14 -4.08 3.89
CA VAL A 235 -31.94 -5.19 4.85
C VAL A 235 -32.82 -5.00 6.09
N ARG A 236 -32.88 -3.79 6.67
CA ARG A 236 -33.78 -3.49 7.80
C ARG A 236 -35.26 -3.57 7.46
N ARG A 237 -35.64 -3.26 6.21
CA ARG A 237 -37.02 -3.31 5.74
C ARG A 237 -37.51 -4.74 5.50
N ASN A 238 -36.60 -5.65 5.18
CA ASN A 238 -36.90 -7.06 4.92
C ASN A 238 -36.81 -7.97 6.16
N THR A 239 -36.40 -7.45 7.32
CA THR A 239 -36.40 -8.18 8.61
C THR A 239 -37.73 -8.12 9.37
N GLY A 240 -38.74 -7.43 8.83
CA GLY A 240 -40.04 -7.22 9.50
C GLY A 240 -41.20 -8.07 9.01
N GLY A 241 -40.99 -8.99 8.06
CA GLY A 241 -42.01 -9.96 7.67
C GLY A 241 -41.93 -11.17 8.59
N THR A 242 -43.03 -11.52 9.27
CA THR A 242 -43.15 -12.78 10.00
C THR A 242 -42.91 -13.92 9.01
N LYS A 243 -41.84 -14.72 9.24
CA LYS A 243 -41.47 -15.78 8.31
C LYS A 243 -42.45 -16.93 8.35
N HIS A 244 -43.10 -17.12 9.50
CA HIS A 244 -43.99 -18.23 9.75
C HIS A 244 -45.39 -17.76 10.17
N LYS A 245 -46.42 -18.36 9.55
CA LYS A 245 -47.83 -18.05 9.77
C LYS A 245 -48.67 -19.33 9.67
N CYS A 246 -49.49 -19.61 10.68
CA CYS A 246 -50.38 -20.76 10.63
C CYS A 246 -51.52 -20.56 9.62
N ALA A 247 -51.72 -21.56 8.75
CA ALA A 247 -52.76 -21.53 7.72
C ALA A 247 -54.22 -21.59 8.27
N ILE A 248 -54.42 -22.04 9.51
CA ILE A 248 -55.75 -22.17 10.14
C ILE A 248 -56.09 -20.98 11.02
N CYS A 249 -55.26 -20.70 12.05
CA CYS A 249 -55.57 -19.65 13.03
C CYS A 249 -54.91 -18.30 12.72
N GLY A 250 -54.02 -18.25 11.71
CA GLY A 250 -53.36 -17.01 11.31
C GLY A 250 -52.30 -16.46 12.27
N ARG A 251 -52.07 -17.12 13.43
CA ARG A 251 -50.99 -16.76 14.37
C ARG A 251 -49.63 -16.79 13.69
N THR A 252 -48.77 -15.87 14.10
CA THR A 252 -47.41 -15.67 13.58
C THR A 252 -46.39 -15.74 14.71
N GLU A 253 -45.10 -15.85 14.38
CA GLU A 253 -44.00 -15.81 15.38
C GLU A 253 -43.95 -14.52 16.20
N ALA A 254 -44.63 -13.46 15.77
CA ALA A 254 -44.73 -12.22 16.52
C ALA A 254 -45.72 -12.30 17.69
N ASP A 255 -46.68 -13.23 17.63
CA ASP A 255 -47.72 -13.38 18.67
C ASP A 255 -47.22 -14.20 19.86
N ASP A 256 -46.29 -15.14 19.64
CA ASP A 256 -45.68 -15.98 20.67
C ASP A 256 -44.29 -16.48 20.20
N PRO A 257 -43.18 -16.04 20.83
CA PRO A 257 -41.82 -16.39 20.43
C PRO A 257 -41.44 -17.88 20.58
N ASP A 258 -42.14 -18.62 21.44
CA ASP A 258 -41.85 -20.04 21.72
C ASP A 258 -42.69 -20.99 20.85
N MET A 259 -43.53 -20.46 19.96
CA MET A 259 -44.45 -21.24 19.15
C MET A 259 -43.74 -21.82 17.92
N GLU A 260 -43.67 -23.15 17.85
CA GLU A 260 -43.12 -23.85 16.68
C GLU A 260 -44.14 -23.96 15.53
N PHE A 261 -43.72 -23.54 14.33
CA PHE A 261 -44.43 -23.76 13.07
C PHE A 261 -43.79 -24.91 12.29
N ARG A 262 -44.61 -25.86 11.82
CA ARG A 262 -44.15 -27.03 11.07
C ARG A 262 -45.01 -27.26 9.84
N TYR A 263 -44.40 -27.84 8.80
CA TYR A 263 -45.09 -28.28 7.59
C TYR A 263 -45.73 -29.65 7.80
N CYS A 264 -46.90 -29.86 7.21
CA CYS A 264 -47.48 -31.19 7.11
C CYS A 264 -46.94 -31.91 5.88
N SER A 265 -46.33 -33.08 6.06
CA SER A 265 -45.81 -33.92 4.96
C SER A 265 -46.89 -34.50 4.05
N LYS A 266 -48.17 -34.49 4.46
CA LYS A 266 -49.30 -35.06 3.72
C LYS A 266 -50.13 -34.01 2.97
N CYS A 267 -49.94 -32.72 3.28
CA CYS A 267 -50.62 -31.63 2.57
C CYS A 267 -49.86 -31.28 1.30
N GLN A 268 -50.60 -30.97 0.23
CA GLN A 268 -50.02 -30.42 -0.99
C GLN A 268 -49.97 -28.89 -0.90
N GLY A 269 -48.75 -28.34 -0.89
CA GLY A 269 -48.47 -26.90 -0.78
C GLY A 269 -47.61 -26.55 0.44
N ASN A 270 -47.05 -25.33 0.44
CA ASN A 270 -46.19 -24.84 1.52
C ASN A 270 -47.01 -24.22 2.65
N TYR A 271 -47.95 -24.99 3.22
CA TYR A 271 -48.75 -24.54 4.38
C TYR A 271 -48.05 -24.92 5.68
N GLU A 272 -47.86 -23.93 6.53
CA GLU A 272 -47.34 -24.10 7.88
C GLU A 272 -48.47 -24.13 8.92
N TYR A 273 -48.29 -24.93 9.95
CA TYR A 273 -49.24 -25.10 11.05
C TYR A 273 -48.52 -24.93 12.39
N CYS A 274 -49.16 -24.26 13.35
CA CYS A 274 -48.67 -24.26 14.73
C CYS A 274 -48.86 -25.64 15.36
N LYS A 275 -48.16 -25.92 16.47
CA LYS A 275 -48.22 -27.18 17.22
C LYS A 275 -49.65 -27.67 17.52
N GLU A 276 -50.58 -26.75 17.81
CA GLU A 276 -51.99 -27.04 18.11
C GLU A 276 -52.78 -27.52 16.87
N HIS A 277 -52.44 -27.00 15.68
CA HIS A 277 -53.15 -27.28 14.43
C HIS A 277 -52.44 -28.32 13.54
N LEU A 278 -51.19 -28.66 13.84
CA LEU A 278 -50.42 -29.64 13.06
C LEU A 278 -51.08 -31.03 13.03
N PHE A 279 -51.81 -31.43 14.07
CA PHE A 279 -52.44 -32.76 14.16
C PHE A 279 -53.97 -32.74 14.00
N THR A 280 -54.58 -31.56 13.97
CA THR A 280 -56.04 -31.39 13.92
C THR A 280 -56.53 -30.78 12.59
N HIS A 281 -55.61 -30.41 11.69
CA HIS A 281 -55.97 -29.88 10.38
C HIS A 281 -56.49 -30.98 9.44
N GLN A 282 -57.41 -30.59 8.56
CA GLN A 282 -57.79 -31.40 7.42
C GLN A 282 -56.73 -31.26 6.32
N HIS A 283 -56.23 -32.38 5.81
CA HIS A 283 -55.21 -32.34 4.77
C HIS A 283 -55.76 -31.73 3.48
N VAL A 284 -55.11 -30.67 3.02
CA VAL A 284 -55.40 -30.05 1.74
C VAL A 284 -54.74 -30.90 0.65
N LYS A 285 -55.57 -31.52 -0.18
CA LYS A 285 -55.17 -32.21 -1.41
C LYS A 285 -55.85 -31.46 -2.54
N TYR A 286 -55.08 -30.98 -3.52
CA TYR A 286 -55.67 -30.41 -4.73
C TYR A 286 -56.31 -31.53 -5.56
#